data_AF-A0A5N4D506-F1
#
_entry.id   AF-A0A5N4D506-F1
#
_cell.length_a   1.000
_cell.length_b   1.000
_cell.length_c   1.000
_cell.angle_alpha   90.00
_cell.angle_beta   90.00
_cell.angle_gamma   90.00
#
_symmetry.space_group_name_H-M   'P 1'
#
loop_
_entity.id
_entity.type
_entity.pdbx_description
1 polymer ?
#
loop_
_entity_poly.entity_id
_entity_poly.type
_entity_poly.pdbx_seq_one_letter_code
_entity_poly.pdbx_strand_id
1 'polypeptide(L)'
;MWPERCSLTACPWLKPAASRHLELGELATFLGRADPWYENTINTLCPAIHKLAEMPLSLNTSRTIDPFILDVITYYIRMGTQPIYFQIYTVKIFFSDLSQDPAEDIFLTELKVKIQDSKIPRDGFSPRRRGVAEGPGAELSISYQKALLSHRVREVTVSLRATGLVLKTLAASDNDVSGPTYCPPAAAPVTDHRCLNVSVTEVVKTSNLAGRSFSTVTNSFRTASIQIQSQDQRLLTLSLDKDGRRTFRDVVRFEVAPCLEPCSGAQKSKVLSSHRQEMERTKAKAKPLLMPINTFSGIIQ
;
A
#
# COMPACT_ATOMS: atom_id res chain seq x y z
N MET A 1 52.39 -22.31 15.93
CA MET A 1 52.35 -21.55 14.66
C MET A 1 50.87 -21.43 14.28
N TRP A 2 50.28 -20.25 14.48
CA TRP A 2 48.95 -19.86 13.93
C TRP A 2 49.17 -19.26 12.52
N PRO A 3 48.15 -18.92 11.70
CA PRO A 3 46.69 -19.19 11.73
C PRO A 3 46.20 -19.76 10.36
N GLU A 4 44.95 -20.16 10.12
CA GLU A 4 43.83 -19.27 9.73
C GLU A 4 42.44 -19.85 10.05
N ARG A 5 41.66 -18.99 10.70
CA ARG A 5 40.21 -19.11 10.92
C ARG A 5 39.50 -18.57 9.69
N CYS A 6 38.59 -19.33 9.11
CA CYS A 6 37.44 -18.76 8.42
C CYS A 6 36.23 -18.83 9.35
N SER A 7 35.99 -17.73 10.05
CA SER A 7 34.73 -17.46 10.73
C SER A 7 33.65 -17.23 9.68
N LEU A 8 32.77 -18.20 9.48
CA LEU A 8 31.47 -17.96 8.84
C LEU A 8 30.64 -17.12 9.80
N THR A 9 30.65 -15.81 9.57
CA THR A 9 29.73 -14.88 10.20
C THR A 9 28.32 -15.30 9.79
N ALA A 10 27.49 -15.63 10.78
CA ALA A 10 26.10 -15.97 10.58
C ALA A 10 25.36 -14.82 9.87
N CYS A 11 24.81 -15.07 8.69
CA CYS A 11 23.83 -14.20 8.06
C CYS A 11 22.60 -14.09 8.99
N PRO A 12 22.05 -12.89 9.27
CA PRO A 12 20.98 -12.72 10.26
C PRO A 12 19.61 -13.30 9.87
N TRP A 13 19.50 -14.03 8.76
CA TRP A 13 18.22 -14.43 8.16
C TRP A 13 17.89 -15.93 8.28
N LEU A 14 18.60 -16.69 9.12
CA LEU A 14 18.17 -18.03 9.48
C LEU A 14 17.46 -18.00 10.84
N LYS A 15 16.12 -17.99 10.82
CA LYS A 15 15.30 -18.48 11.95
C LYS A 15 14.86 -19.92 11.67
N PRO A 16 14.82 -20.81 12.67
CA PRO A 16 14.56 -22.23 12.47
C PRO A 16 13.14 -22.51 11.95
N ALA A 17 13.02 -23.61 11.21
CA ALA A 17 11.79 -24.13 10.63
C ALA A 17 10.79 -24.56 11.73
N ALA A 18 9.84 -23.68 12.03
CA ALA A 18 8.54 -24.03 12.60
C ALA A 18 7.49 -23.69 11.54
N SER A 19 6.55 -24.60 11.31
CA SER A 19 5.50 -24.61 10.28
C SER A 19 5.11 -23.22 9.76
N ARG A 20 5.72 -22.81 8.64
CA ARG A 20 5.26 -21.65 7.88
C ARG A 20 3.98 -22.07 7.17
N HIS A 21 2.83 -21.84 7.79
CA HIS A 21 1.63 -21.60 7.00
C HIS A 21 1.98 -20.37 6.16
N LEU A 22 2.32 -20.58 4.90
CA LEU A 22 2.76 -19.51 4.01
C LEU A 22 1.55 -18.60 3.82
N GLU A 23 1.56 -17.44 4.47
CA GLU A 23 0.47 -16.49 4.35
C GLU A 23 0.37 -16.07 2.89
N LEU A 24 -0.70 -16.53 2.25
CA LEU A 24 -1.00 -16.17 0.88
C LEU A 24 -1.13 -14.64 0.80
N GLY A 25 -0.54 -14.04 -0.23
CA GLY A 25 -0.67 -12.61 -0.45
C GLY A 25 -2.14 -12.20 -0.58
N GLU A 26 -2.50 -11.02 -0.08
CA GLU A 26 -3.90 -10.53 -0.01
C GLU A 26 -4.60 -10.58 -1.38
N LEU A 27 -3.86 -10.31 -2.46
CA LEU A 27 -4.35 -10.41 -3.82
C LEU A 27 -4.70 -11.86 -4.22
N ALA A 28 -3.85 -12.83 -3.88
CA ALA A 28 -4.09 -14.22 -4.21
C ALA A 28 -5.24 -14.82 -3.36
N THR A 29 -5.40 -14.40 -2.11
CA THR A 29 -6.59 -14.71 -1.30
C THR A 29 -7.86 -14.08 -1.89
N PHE A 30 -7.78 -12.85 -2.40
CA PHE A 30 -8.89 -12.20 -3.07
C PHE A 30 -9.29 -12.95 -4.35
N LEU A 31 -8.32 -13.28 -5.21
CA LEU A 31 -8.54 -14.01 -6.46
C LEU A 31 -9.08 -15.42 -6.22
N GLY A 32 -8.61 -16.11 -5.17
CA GLY A 32 -9.14 -17.43 -4.81
C GLY A 32 -10.61 -17.41 -4.41
N ARG A 33 -11.04 -16.36 -3.69
CA ARG A 33 -12.46 -16.17 -3.36
C ARG A 33 -13.32 -15.84 -4.58
N ALA A 34 -12.78 -15.07 -5.51
CA ALA A 34 -13.48 -14.72 -6.74
C ALA A 34 -13.54 -15.91 -7.72
N ASP A 35 -12.47 -16.69 -7.81
CA ASP A 35 -12.31 -17.75 -8.80
C ASP A 35 -11.92 -19.10 -8.14
N PRO A 36 -12.86 -20.05 -7.99
CA PRO A 36 -12.59 -21.35 -7.40
C PRO A 36 -11.49 -22.15 -8.12
N TRP A 37 -11.30 -21.92 -9.43
CA TRP A 37 -10.21 -22.56 -10.15
C TRP A 37 -8.84 -22.04 -9.67
N TYR A 38 -8.73 -20.72 -9.46
CA TYR A 38 -7.52 -20.09 -8.93
C TYR A 38 -7.21 -20.59 -7.53
N GLU A 39 -8.21 -20.69 -6.65
CA GLU A 39 -8.06 -21.22 -5.30
C GLU A 39 -7.53 -22.66 -5.29
N ASN A 40 -8.19 -23.54 -6.04
CA ASN A 40 -7.86 -24.96 -5.98
C ASN A 40 -6.57 -25.32 -6.74
N THR A 41 -6.16 -24.48 -7.70
CA THR A 41 -5.04 -24.81 -8.60
C THR A 41 -3.83 -23.92 -8.39
N ILE A 42 -3.98 -22.59 -8.41
CA ILE A 42 -2.84 -21.68 -8.30
C ILE A 42 -2.43 -21.52 -6.83
N ASN A 43 -3.38 -21.31 -5.92
CA ASN A 43 -3.07 -21.11 -4.51
C ASN A 43 -2.47 -22.37 -3.86
N THR A 44 -2.88 -23.56 -4.29
CA THR A 44 -2.29 -24.84 -3.82
C THR A 44 -0.83 -25.01 -4.30
N LEU A 45 -0.46 -24.43 -5.44
CA LEU A 45 0.91 -24.43 -5.97
C LEU A 45 1.80 -23.33 -5.38
N CYS A 46 1.23 -22.39 -4.61
CA CYS A 46 1.93 -21.24 -4.06
C CYS A 46 3.24 -21.60 -3.30
N PRO A 47 3.30 -22.64 -2.44
CA PRO A 47 4.54 -23.03 -1.78
C PRO A 47 5.64 -23.46 -2.76
N ALA A 48 5.27 -24.17 -3.84
CA ALA A 48 6.21 -24.59 -4.87
C ALA A 48 6.71 -23.39 -5.69
N ILE A 49 5.82 -22.46 -6.05
CA ILE A 49 6.15 -21.21 -6.74
C ILE A 49 7.14 -20.38 -5.91
N HIS A 50 6.88 -20.23 -4.60
CA HIS A 50 7.78 -19.50 -3.70
C HIS A 50 9.15 -20.16 -3.58
N LYS A 51 9.19 -21.48 -3.40
CA LYS A 51 10.45 -22.23 -3.35
C LYS A 51 11.28 -22.03 -4.63
N LEU A 52 10.63 -22.01 -5.79
CA LEU A 52 11.28 -21.73 -7.08
C LEU A 52 11.79 -20.29 -7.22
N ALA A 53 11.13 -19.33 -6.57
CA ALA A 53 11.57 -17.93 -6.56
C ALA A 53 12.79 -17.69 -5.64
N GLU A 54 12.91 -18.48 -4.56
CA GLU A 54 14.02 -18.38 -3.59
C GLU A 54 15.30 -19.10 -4.05
N MET A 55 15.22 -20.03 -5.01
CA MET A 55 16.40 -20.75 -5.51
C MET A 55 17.39 -19.79 -6.21
N PRO A 56 18.69 -19.81 -5.84
CA PRO A 56 19.69 -18.95 -6.46
C PRO A 56 19.85 -19.26 -7.95
N LEU A 57 19.91 -18.20 -8.76
CA LEU A 57 20.14 -18.28 -10.21
C LEU A 57 21.58 -18.77 -10.47
N SER A 58 21.79 -20.08 -10.57
CA SER A 58 23.08 -20.60 -11.04
C SER A 58 23.23 -20.30 -12.52
N LEU A 59 24.31 -19.60 -12.88
CA LEU A 59 24.55 -19.04 -14.22
C LEU A 59 24.74 -20.11 -15.32
N ASN A 60 24.68 -21.40 -15.01
CA ASN A 60 25.00 -22.48 -15.95
C ASN A 60 24.02 -23.65 -15.75
N THR A 61 23.22 -23.90 -16.78
CA THR A 61 22.18 -24.94 -16.95
C THR A 61 20.77 -24.36 -16.90
N SER A 62 20.03 -24.57 -17.99
CA SER A 62 18.64 -24.19 -18.20
C SER A 62 17.80 -24.25 -16.93
N ARG A 63 17.25 -23.11 -16.52
CA ARG A 63 16.25 -23.01 -15.45
C ARG A 63 15.04 -23.84 -15.84
N THR A 64 14.96 -25.09 -15.40
CA THR A 64 13.74 -25.89 -15.55
C THR A 64 12.78 -25.40 -14.46
N ILE A 65 12.07 -24.31 -14.73
CA ILE A 65 10.76 -24.10 -14.09
C ILE A 65 10.00 -25.39 -14.34
N ASP A 66 9.39 -25.95 -13.30
CA ASP A 66 8.59 -27.17 -13.44
C ASP A 66 7.60 -26.98 -14.61
N PRO A 67 7.71 -27.77 -15.70
CA PRO A 67 6.84 -27.63 -16.86
C PRO A 67 5.36 -27.66 -16.47
N PHE A 68 4.99 -28.42 -15.43
CA PHE A 68 3.63 -28.44 -14.91
C PHE A 68 3.18 -27.09 -14.37
N ILE A 69 4.01 -26.43 -13.55
CA ILE A 69 3.69 -25.11 -13.00
C ILE A 69 3.59 -24.08 -14.12
N LEU A 70 4.49 -24.14 -15.10
CA LEU A 70 4.44 -23.26 -16.27
C LEU A 70 3.17 -23.48 -17.09
N ASP A 71 2.80 -24.73 -17.36
CA ASP A 71 1.62 -25.09 -18.14
C ASP A 71 0.34 -24.65 -17.43
N VAL A 72 0.23 -24.91 -16.13
CA VAL A 72 -0.93 -24.51 -15.32
C VAL A 72 -1.09 -22.99 -15.27
N ILE A 73 -0.01 -22.25 -14.99
CA ILE A 73 -0.05 -20.77 -14.98
C ILE A 73 -0.38 -20.22 -16.38
N THR A 74 0.24 -20.80 -17.42
CA THR A 74 -0.01 -20.38 -18.81
C THR A 74 -1.45 -20.66 -19.22
N TYR A 75 -2.00 -21.81 -18.82
CA TYR A 75 -3.39 -22.17 -19.05
C TYR A 75 -4.33 -21.16 -18.39
N TYR A 76 -4.08 -20.79 -17.14
CA TYR A 76 -4.88 -19.78 -16.45
C TYR A 76 -4.88 -18.44 -17.19
N ILE A 77 -3.71 -17.94 -17.55
CA ILE A 77 -3.54 -16.64 -18.23
C ILE A 77 -4.23 -16.63 -19.60
N ARG A 78 -4.16 -17.73 -20.35
CA ARG A 78 -4.72 -17.82 -21.70
C ARG A 78 -6.22 -18.08 -21.73
N MET A 79 -6.72 -18.87 -20.79
CA MET A 79 -8.10 -19.36 -20.82
C MET A 79 -9.02 -18.59 -19.89
N GLY A 80 -8.48 -17.81 -18.96
CA GLY A 80 -9.26 -16.84 -18.20
C GLY A 80 -9.78 -15.73 -19.11
N THR A 81 -11.10 -15.51 -19.13
CA THR A 81 -11.75 -14.49 -19.97
C THR A 81 -12.57 -13.48 -19.18
N GLN A 82 -12.77 -13.70 -17.87
CA GLN A 82 -13.57 -12.82 -17.01
C GLN A 82 -12.66 -11.82 -16.28
N PRO A 83 -12.58 -10.54 -16.71
CA PRO A 83 -11.68 -9.58 -16.09
C PRO A 83 -12.21 -9.13 -14.73
N ILE A 84 -11.33 -9.15 -13.73
CA ILE A 84 -11.50 -8.46 -12.47
C ILE A 84 -10.61 -7.23 -12.48
N TYR A 85 -11.17 -6.07 -12.18
CA TYR A 85 -10.49 -4.79 -12.27
C TYR A 85 -9.97 -4.31 -10.92
N PHE A 86 -8.70 -3.96 -10.87
CA PHE A 86 -8.03 -3.43 -9.69
C PHE A 86 -7.61 -1.98 -9.90
N GLN A 87 -7.87 -1.12 -8.91
CA GLN A 87 -7.43 0.26 -8.95
C GLN A 87 -5.92 0.35 -8.67
N ILE A 88 -5.16 0.91 -9.62
CA ILE A 88 -3.75 1.24 -9.39
C ILE A 88 -3.68 2.65 -8.77
N TYR A 89 -2.81 2.81 -7.77
CA TYR A 89 -2.52 4.10 -7.17
C TYR A 89 -1.09 4.52 -7.48
N THR A 90 -0.90 5.81 -7.76
CA THR A 90 0.42 6.42 -7.84
C THR A 90 0.77 7.02 -6.50
N VAL A 91 2.03 6.88 -6.09
CA VAL A 91 2.62 7.57 -4.95
C VAL A 91 3.74 8.50 -5.42
N LYS A 92 3.68 9.76 -5.00
CA LYS A 92 4.77 10.73 -5.15
C LYS A 92 5.45 10.93 -3.80
N ILE A 93 6.76 10.76 -3.76
CA ILE A 93 7.56 10.67 -2.55
C ILE A 93 8.55 11.83 -2.54
N PHE A 94 8.55 12.59 -1.44
CA PHE A 94 9.43 13.73 -1.23
C PHE A 94 10.39 13.41 -0.08
N PHE A 95 11.69 13.43 -0.38
CA PHE A 95 12.76 13.11 0.55
C PHE A 95 13.19 14.33 1.37
N SER A 96 13.90 14.09 2.47
CA SER A 96 14.48 15.14 3.30
C SER A 96 15.58 15.93 2.59
N ASP A 97 16.30 15.28 1.67
CA ASP A 97 17.27 15.93 0.80
C ASP A 97 16.55 16.71 -0.31
N LEU A 98 16.60 18.03 -0.21
CA LEU A 98 15.98 18.95 -1.17
C LEU A 98 16.66 18.93 -2.55
N SER A 99 17.86 18.35 -2.67
CA SER A 99 18.55 18.19 -3.94
C SER A 99 18.05 16.99 -4.75
N GLN A 100 17.31 16.08 -4.11
CA GLN A 100 16.78 14.90 -4.75
C GLN A 100 15.41 15.20 -5.38
N ASP A 101 15.26 14.86 -6.66
CA ASP A 101 13.96 14.92 -7.34
C ASP A 101 12.95 13.97 -6.67
N PRO A 102 11.66 14.34 -6.60
CA PRO A 102 10.64 13.48 -6.01
C PRO A 102 10.54 12.17 -6.79
N ALA A 103 10.53 11.05 -6.07
CA ALA A 103 10.32 9.74 -6.68
C ALA A 103 8.83 9.51 -6.91
N GLU A 104 8.49 8.93 -8.06
CA GLU A 104 7.13 8.52 -8.39
C GLU A 104 7.11 7.02 -8.63
N ASP A 105 6.20 6.31 -7.97
CA ASP A 105 6.03 4.86 -8.12
C ASP A 105 4.54 4.51 -8.01
N ILE A 106 4.16 3.27 -8.27
CA ILE A 106 2.77 2.80 -8.21
C ILE A 106 2.58 1.70 -7.17
N PHE A 107 1.39 1.48 -6.65
CA PHE A 107 1.12 0.28 -5.86
C PHE A 107 -0.28 -0.25 -6.12
N LEU A 108 -0.45 -1.56 -5.87
CA LEU A 108 -1.67 -2.29 -6.20
C LEU A 108 -2.42 -2.79 -4.97
N THR A 109 -1.73 -3.10 -3.88
CA THR A 109 -2.27 -3.80 -2.72
C THR A 109 -2.17 -2.97 -1.45
N GLU A 110 -0.96 -2.57 -1.06
CA GLU A 110 -0.68 -1.92 0.22
C GLU A 110 0.46 -0.90 0.09
N LEU A 111 0.29 0.25 0.72
CA LEU A 111 1.38 1.16 1.07
C LEU A 111 1.44 1.27 2.59
N LYS A 112 2.54 0.78 3.17
CA LYS A 112 2.77 0.79 4.61
C LYS A 112 3.81 1.83 4.96
N VAL A 113 3.53 2.59 6.00
CA VAL A 113 4.40 3.67 6.47
C VAL A 113 4.74 3.46 7.92
N LYS A 114 6.04 3.55 8.20
CA LYS A 114 6.61 3.50 9.55
C LYS A 114 7.35 4.80 9.81
N ILE A 115 7.28 5.26 11.05
CA ILE A 115 8.11 6.38 11.49
C ILE A 115 9.50 5.86 11.81
N GLN A 116 10.51 6.58 11.35
CA GLN A 116 11.89 6.23 11.66
C GLN A 116 12.19 6.60 13.11
N ASP A 117 12.76 5.63 13.83
CA ASP A 117 13.32 5.85 15.15
C ASP A 117 14.59 6.68 15.00
N SER A 118 14.46 8.01 14.98
CA SER A 118 15.64 8.86 15.07
C SER A 118 16.19 8.76 16.50
N LYS A 119 17.31 8.04 16.66
CA LYS A 119 18.25 8.33 17.74
C LYS A 119 18.82 9.71 17.43
N ILE A 120 18.17 10.75 17.94
CA ILE A 120 18.68 12.11 17.83
C ILE A 120 20.09 12.10 18.43
N PRO A 121 21.16 12.38 17.66
CA PRO A 121 22.47 12.61 18.26
C PRO A 121 22.32 13.81 19.19
N ARG A 122 22.54 13.61 20.48
CA ARG A 122 22.73 14.71 21.42
C ARG A 122 24.06 15.38 21.11
N ASP A 123 24.12 16.16 20.04
CA ASP A 123 25.12 17.21 19.93
C ASP A 123 24.51 18.53 20.38
N GLY A 124 25.30 19.25 21.18
CA GLY A 124 24.88 20.24 22.14
C GLY A 124 24.13 21.46 21.58
N PHE A 125 23.67 22.28 22.53
CA PHE A 125 22.92 23.55 22.42
C PHE A 125 21.40 23.35 22.25
N SER A 126 20.50 23.73 23.17
CA SER A 126 20.48 24.72 24.26
C SER A 126 19.45 24.33 25.34
N PRO A 127 19.51 24.88 26.58
CA PRO A 127 18.52 24.62 27.61
C PRO A 127 17.41 25.68 27.56
N ARG A 128 16.25 25.36 26.95
CA ARG A 128 14.88 25.81 27.34
C ARG A 128 13.89 25.72 26.16
N ARG A 129 13.04 24.69 26.21
CA ARG A 129 11.58 24.85 26.27
C ARG A 129 10.98 23.58 26.88
N ARG A 130 10.91 23.58 28.20
CA ARG A 130 10.18 22.60 29.01
C ARG A 130 8.68 22.84 28.74
N GLY A 131 8.01 21.95 28.01
CA GLY A 131 6.57 22.14 27.76
C GLY A 131 5.83 21.11 26.91
N VAL A 132 6.47 20.43 25.95
CA VAL A 132 5.80 19.42 25.12
C VAL A 132 6.43 18.07 25.45
N ALA A 133 5.65 17.19 26.09
CA ALA A 133 6.08 15.83 26.34
C ALA A 133 6.35 15.14 25.00
N GLU A 134 7.60 14.76 24.77
CA GLU A 134 8.07 13.99 23.62
C GLU A 134 7.44 12.58 23.72
N GLY A 135 6.20 12.45 23.24
CA GLY A 135 5.47 11.19 23.22
C GLY A 135 5.95 10.29 22.06
N PRO A 136 5.67 8.98 22.11
CA PRO A 136 6.01 8.08 21.01
C PRO A 136 5.30 8.53 19.71
N GLY A 137 5.92 8.26 18.57
CA GLY A 137 5.38 8.62 17.25
C GLY A 137 5.76 10.01 16.75
N ALA A 138 5.31 10.33 15.55
CA ALA A 138 5.54 11.59 14.84
C ALA A 138 4.25 12.38 14.71
N GLU A 139 4.35 13.70 14.71
CA GLU A 139 3.26 14.60 14.37
C GLU A 139 3.08 14.65 12.84
N LEU A 140 1.93 14.18 12.37
CA LEU A 140 1.59 14.06 10.96
C LEU A 140 0.47 15.02 10.60
N SER A 141 0.68 15.77 9.51
CA SER A 141 -0.39 16.46 8.79
C SER A 141 -0.94 15.52 7.72
N ILE A 142 -2.24 15.25 7.77
CA ILE A 142 -2.94 14.38 6.83
C ILE A 142 -4.02 15.18 6.13
N SER A 143 -3.87 15.38 4.82
CA SER A 143 -4.84 16.05 3.96
C SER A 143 -5.45 15.04 3.00
N TYR A 144 -6.78 14.88 3.01
CA TYR A 144 -7.45 13.87 2.20
C TYR A 144 -8.84 14.31 1.74
N GLN A 145 -9.33 13.69 0.65
CA GLN A 145 -10.67 13.92 0.13
C GLN A 145 -11.65 12.91 0.70
N LYS A 146 -12.49 13.35 1.65
CA LYS A 146 -13.47 12.46 2.27
C LYS A 146 -14.53 12.05 1.24
N ALA A 147 -14.66 10.75 1.01
CA ALA A 147 -15.75 10.20 0.20
C ALA A 147 -17.07 10.35 0.97
N LEU A 148 -17.88 11.34 0.59
CA LEU A 148 -19.23 11.55 1.13
C LEU A 148 -20.25 10.89 0.19
N LEU A 149 -21.27 10.24 0.77
CA LEU A 149 -22.42 9.68 0.02
C LEU A 149 -23.17 10.73 -0.81
N SER A 150 -22.96 12.02 -0.53
CA SER A 150 -23.57 13.15 -1.24
C SER A 150 -22.86 13.57 -2.53
N HIS A 151 -21.79 12.86 -2.95
CA HIS A 151 -20.95 13.20 -4.11
C HIS A 151 -20.26 14.58 -4.08
N ARG A 152 -20.29 15.29 -2.94
CA ARG A 152 -19.52 16.52 -2.73
C ARG A 152 -18.12 16.17 -2.26
N VAL A 153 -17.10 16.65 -2.97
CA VAL A 153 -15.70 16.52 -2.55
C VAL A 153 -15.48 17.47 -1.37
N ARG A 154 -15.17 16.91 -0.19
CA ARG A 154 -14.76 17.69 0.97
C ARG A 154 -13.32 17.33 1.31
N GLU A 155 -12.43 18.29 1.13
CA GLU A 155 -11.06 18.19 1.60
C GLU A 155 -11.05 18.36 3.12
N VAL A 156 -10.32 17.48 3.79
CA VAL A 156 -10.18 17.44 5.24
C VAL A 156 -8.70 17.38 5.54
N THR A 157 -8.21 18.31 6.35
CA THR A 157 -6.85 18.30 6.89
C THR A 157 -6.92 18.08 8.39
N VAL A 158 -6.19 17.09 8.89
CA VAL A 158 -6.07 16.76 10.31
C VAL A 158 -4.60 16.75 10.68
N SER A 159 -4.27 17.24 11.87
CA SER A 159 -2.96 16.99 12.49
C SER A 159 -3.15 16.04 13.67
N LEU A 160 -2.36 14.97 13.70
CA LEU A 160 -2.40 13.96 14.77
C LEU A 160 -1.01 13.37 15.00
N ARG A 161 -0.79 12.77 16.17
CA ARG A 161 0.43 12.01 16.46
C ARG A 161 0.19 10.55 16.13
N ALA A 162 1.04 9.91 15.33
CA ALA A 162 0.90 8.49 14.97
C ALA A 162 2.22 7.74 15.09
N THR A 163 2.18 6.40 15.17
CA THR A 163 3.38 5.53 15.11
C THR A 163 3.53 4.82 13.76
N GLY A 164 2.47 4.79 12.96
CA GLY A 164 2.46 4.22 11.63
C GLY A 164 1.11 4.36 10.97
N LEU A 165 1.06 4.01 9.69
CA LEU A 165 -0.17 4.02 8.90
C LEU A 165 -0.06 3.02 7.75
N VAL A 166 -1.22 2.54 7.31
CA VAL A 166 -1.36 1.55 6.25
C VAL A 166 -2.49 1.99 5.32
N LEU A 167 -2.18 2.07 4.03
CA LEU A 167 -3.14 2.34 2.96
C LEU A 167 -3.35 1.03 2.20
N LYS A 168 -4.58 0.53 2.17
CA LYS A 168 -4.96 -0.68 1.43
C LYS A 168 -5.94 -0.35 0.31
N THR A 169 -5.72 -0.96 -0.84
CA THR A 169 -6.59 -0.84 -2.02
C THR A 169 -7.72 -1.87 -1.98
N LEU A 170 -7.44 -3.07 -1.48
CA LEU A 170 -8.41 -4.15 -1.31
C LEU A 170 -9.12 -3.95 0.03
N ALA A 171 -10.45 -4.03 0.01
CA ALA A 171 -11.20 -4.10 1.26
C ALA A 171 -10.85 -5.41 1.96
N ALA A 172 -10.42 -5.33 3.21
CA ALA A 172 -10.57 -6.48 4.10
C ALA A 172 -12.07 -6.74 4.18
N SER A 173 -12.53 -7.87 3.66
CA SER A 173 -13.88 -8.33 3.94
C SER A 173 -14.01 -8.43 5.45
N ASP A 174 -15.04 -7.82 6.03
CA ASP A 174 -15.43 -7.98 7.42
C ASP A 174 -15.75 -9.46 7.70
N ASN A 175 -14.73 -10.28 7.91
CA ASN A 175 -14.82 -11.65 8.37
C ASN A 175 -13.99 -11.79 9.65
N ASP A 176 -14.24 -10.91 10.62
CA ASP A 176 -13.81 -11.06 12.01
C ASP A 176 -14.93 -10.60 12.96
N VAL A 177 -16.16 -11.10 12.76
CA VAL A 177 -17.18 -11.16 13.82
C VAL A 177 -17.88 -12.51 13.73
N SER A 178 -17.43 -13.45 14.56
CA SER A 178 -18.27 -14.57 14.98
C SER A 178 -19.37 -14.02 15.90
N GLY A 179 -20.60 -14.00 15.42
CA GLY A 179 -21.79 -13.71 16.22
C GLY A 179 -23.04 -13.77 15.35
N PRO A 180 -24.08 -14.57 15.68
CA PRO A 180 -25.27 -14.66 14.87
C PRO A 180 -26.12 -13.42 15.13
N THR A 181 -26.29 -12.56 14.14
CA THR A 181 -27.35 -11.55 14.17
C THR A 181 -28.21 -11.72 12.93
N TYR A 182 -29.42 -12.22 13.15
CA TYR A 182 -30.49 -12.30 12.17
C TYR A 182 -30.84 -10.89 11.68
N CYS A 183 -30.32 -10.52 10.51
CA CYS A 183 -30.82 -9.42 9.72
C CYS A 183 -30.98 -9.93 8.27
N PRO A 184 -32.11 -9.68 7.59
CA PRO A 184 -32.25 -10.02 6.18
C PRO A 184 -31.24 -9.21 5.36
N PRO A 185 -30.83 -9.70 4.17
CA PRO A 185 -29.77 -9.07 3.38
C PRO A 185 -30.27 -7.75 2.82
N ALA A 186 -30.08 -6.66 3.58
CA ALA A 186 -30.05 -5.33 3.02
C ALA A 186 -28.87 -5.32 2.05
N ALA A 187 -29.19 -5.14 0.76
CA ALA A 187 -28.24 -5.15 -0.36
C ALA A 187 -26.88 -4.63 0.08
N ALA A 188 -25.87 -5.51 0.05
CA ALA A 188 -24.49 -5.16 0.34
C ALA A 188 -24.17 -3.85 -0.40
N PRO A 189 -23.68 -2.81 0.30
CA PRO A 189 -23.33 -1.58 -0.38
C PRO A 189 -22.31 -1.96 -1.44
N VAL A 190 -22.69 -1.76 -2.70
CA VAL A 190 -21.82 -1.92 -3.87
C VAL A 190 -20.50 -1.31 -3.47
N THR A 191 -19.52 -2.18 -3.21
CA THR A 191 -18.30 -1.74 -2.56
C THR A 191 -17.63 -0.89 -3.60
N ASP A 192 -17.62 0.43 -3.42
CA ASP A 192 -16.98 1.34 -4.36
C ASP A 192 -15.48 1.01 -4.30
N HIS A 193 -15.05 0.11 -5.18
CA HIS A 193 -13.67 -0.38 -5.31
C HIS A 193 -12.68 0.73 -5.72
N ARG A 194 -13.15 1.98 -5.72
CA ARG A 194 -12.41 3.20 -6.09
C ARG A 194 -11.89 4.00 -4.90
N CYS A 195 -12.00 3.46 -3.68
CA CYS A 195 -11.53 4.13 -2.47
C CYS A 195 -10.37 3.39 -1.81
N LEU A 196 -9.36 4.13 -1.35
CA LEU A 196 -8.32 3.65 -0.44
C LEU A 196 -8.88 3.54 0.97
N ASN A 197 -8.62 2.40 1.61
CA ASN A 197 -8.83 2.23 3.05
C ASN A 197 -7.54 2.66 3.76
N VAL A 198 -7.63 3.72 4.57
CA VAL A 198 -6.51 4.26 5.34
C VAL A 198 -6.72 3.89 6.79
N SER A 199 -5.72 3.24 7.40
CA SER A 199 -5.69 2.92 8.83
C SER A 199 -4.48 3.60 9.46
N VAL A 200 -4.73 4.46 10.44
CA VAL A 200 -3.72 5.26 11.14
C VAL A 200 -3.64 4.80 12.59
N THR A 201 -2.45 4.43 13.05
CA THR A 201 -2.21 4.10 14.46
C THR A 201 -1.86 5.37 15.22
N GLU A 202 -2.90 6.06 15.70
CA GLU A 202 -2.83 7.34 16.41
C GLU A 202 -2.42 7.13 17.87
N VAL A 203 -1.60 8.05 18.38
CA VAL A 203 -1.14 8.11 19.77
C VAL A 203 -1.98 9.14 20.52
N VAL A 204 -2.82 8.65 21.42
CA VAL A 204 -3.68 9.46 22.26
C VAL A 204 -3.03 9.64 23.63
N LYS A 205 -2.93 10.89 24.08
CA LYS A 205 -2.45 11.21 25.43
C LYS A 205 -3.57 11.01 26.42
N THR A 206 -3.34 10.14 27.40
CA THR A 206 -4.29 9.87 28.49
C THR A 206 -3.73 10.39 29.80
N SER A 207 -4.56 11.08 30.59
CA SER A 207 -4.21 11.50 31.94
C SER A 207 -5.08 10.77 32.94
N ASN A 208 -4.47 9.94 33.78
CA ASN A 208 -5.15 9.21 34.84
C ASN A 208 -4.61 9.67 36.20
N LEU A 209 -5.22 9.21 37.29
CA LEU A 209 -4.77 9.48 38.66
C LEU A 209 -3.31 9.02 38.90
N ALA A 210 -2.83 8.04 38.13
CA ALA A 210 -1.45 7.53 38.14
C ALA A 210 -0.44 8.37 37.33
N GLY A 211 -0.86 9.46 36.67
CA GLY A 211 0.00 10.33 35.88
C GLY A 211 -0.38 10.40 34.39
N ARG A 212 0.52 10.98 33.58
CA ARG A 212 0.36 11.11 32.12
C ARG A 212 0.90 9.87 31.43
N SER A 213 0.09 9.23 30.59
CA SER A 213 0.47 8.07 29.76
C SER A 213 0.05 8.28 28.30
N PHE A 214 0.47 7.35 27.43
CA PHE A 214 0.08 7.31 26.03
C PHE A 214 -0.61 5.98 25.74
N SER A 215 -1.67 6.03 24.94
CA SER A 215 -2.36 4.86 24.39
C SER A 215 -2.38 4.97 22.86
N THR A 216 -2.53 3.85 22.16
CA THR A 216 -2.65 3.82 20.69
C THR A 216 -4.05 3.40 20.29
N VAL A 217 -4.67 4.15 19.37
CA VAL A 217 -5.97 3.85 18.76
C VAL A 217 -5.79 3.77 17.26
N THR A 218 -6.46 2.80 16.62
CA THR A 218 -6.44 2.71 15.15
C THR A 218 -7.67 3.41 14.58
N ASN A 219 -7.45 4.51 13.87
CA ASN A 219 -8.48 5.26 13.18
C ASN A 219 -8.48 4.89 11.70
N SER A 220 -9.62 4.42 11.19
CA SER A 220 -9.78 4.05 9.78
C SER A 220 -10.77 4.94 9.05
N PHE A 221 -10.46 5.26 7.79
CA PHE A 221 -11.33 6.05 6.91
C PHE A 221 -11.09 5.71 5.45
N ARG A 222 -12.02 6.12 4.58
CA ARG A 222 -11.93 5.93 3.13
C ARG A 222 -11.70 7.24 2.41
N THR A 223 -10.82 7.22 1.42
CA THR A 223 -10.48 8.40 0.60
C THR A 223 -10.06 7.99 -0.81
N ALA A 224 -10.22 8.89 -1.78
CA ALA A 224 -9.69 8.68 -3.13
C ALA A 224 -8.21 9.12 -3.22
N SER A 225 -7.86 10.20 -2.54
CA SER A 225 -6.50 10.75 -2.53
C SER A 225 -6.10 11.18 -1.11
N ILE A 226 -4.81 11.13 -0.82
CA ILE A 226 -4.28 11.47 0.49
C ILE A 226 -2.86 12.02 0.36
N GLN A 227 -2.57 13.05 1.13
CA GLN A 227 -1.26 13.62 1.30
C GLN A 227 -0.91 13.55 2.77
N ILE A 228 0.30 13.10 3.07
CA ILE A 228 0.81 12.99 4.43
C ILE A 228 2.18 13.67 4.51
N GLN A 229 2.37 14.47 5.55
CA GLN A 229 3.61 15.18 5.81
C GLN A 229 3.97 15.10 7.30
N SER A 230 5.24 14.79 7.61
CA SER A 230 5.76 14.94 8.98
C SER A 230 5.97 16.42 9.31
N GLN A 231 5.51 16.84 10.49
CA GLN A 231 5.64 18.21 11.00
C GLN A 231 6.78 18.37 12.01
N ASP A 232 7.19 17.29 12.68
CA ASP A 232 8.17 17.31 13.77
C ASP A 232 9.56 16.81 13.36
N GLN A 233 9.89 16.91 12.07
CA GLN A 233 11.17 16.50 11.46
C GLN A 233 11.51 15.01 11.60
N ARG A 234 10.56 14.18 12.06
CA ARG A 234 10.71 12.72 12.08
C ARG A 234 10.54 12.16 10.68
N LEU A 235 11.55 11.46 10.20
CA LEU A 235 11.52 10.87 8.86
C LEU A 235 10.60 9.65 8.82
N LEU A 236 10.02 9.41 7.65
CA LEU A 236 9.16 8.27 7.38
C LEU A 236 9.92 7.22 6.57
N THR A 237 9.46 5.97 6.66
CA THR A 237 9.84 4.87 5.79
C THR A 237 8.58 4.33 5.15
N LEU A 238 8.53 4.29 3.82
CA LEU A 238 7.43 3.71 3.06
C LEU A 238 7.85 2.36 2.47
N SER A 239 6.93 1.40 2.44
CA SER A 239 7.08 0.12 1.74
C SER A 239 5.85 -0.17 0.90
N LEU A 240 6.04 -0.43 -0.39
CA LEU A 240 4.97 -0.70 -1.36
C LEU A 240 4.77 -2.20 -1.57
N ASP A 241 3.52 -2.65 -1.67
CA ASP A 241 3.09 -4.01 -2.05
C ASP A 241 3.77 -5.15 -1.28
N LYS A 242 4.18 -4.88 -0.03
CA LYS A 242 5.00 -5.78 0.79
C LYS A 242 6.32 -6.22 0.12
N ASP A 243 6.81 -5.46 -0.87
CA ASP A 243 8.09 -5.68 -1.53
C ASP A 243 9.22 -4.96 -0.79
N GLY A 244 10.13 -5.73 -0.21
CA GLY A 244 11.31 -5.19 0.50
C GLY A 244 12.23 -4.35 -0.39
N ARG A 245 12.23 -4.56 -1.71
CA ARG A 245 13.01 -3.77 -2.67
C ARG A 245 12.40 -2.39 -2.93
N ARG A 246 11.10 -2.23 -2.67
CA ARG A 246 10.34 -0.99 -2.86
C ARG A 246 10.11 -0.30 -1.53
N THR A 247 11.21 -0.14 -0.80
CA THR A 247 11.26 0.55 0.49
C THR A 247 11.98 1.88 0.35
N PHE A 248 11.29 2.97 0.63
CA PHE A 248 11.81 4.34 0.55
C PHE A 248 12.05 4.86 1.96
N ARG A 249 13.27 5.32 2.22
CA ARG A 249 13.68 5.92 3.51
C ARG A 249 13.77 7.43 3.36
N ASP A 250 13.91 8.08 4.49
CA ASP A 250 14.17 9.52 4.63
C ASP A 250 13.10 10.40 3.99
N VAL A 251 11.86 9.92 4.06
CA VAL A 251 10.71 10.60 3.45
C VAL A 251 10.12 11.62 4.43
N VAL A 252 9.87 12.83 3.95
CA VAL A 252 9.24 13.91 4.74
C VAL A 252 7.77 14.12 4.38
N ARG A 253 7.42 13.85 3.12
CA ARG A 253 6.06 14.00 2.59
C ARG A 253 5.83 12.97 1.49
N PHE A 254 4.60 12.52 1.36
CA PHE A 254 4.17 11.76 0.21
C PHE A 254 2.70 12.04 -0.13
N GLU A 255 2.36 11.79 -1.39
CA GLU A 255 1.04 11.98 -1.94
C GLU A 255 0.60 10.74 -2.68
N VAL A 256 -0.66 10.35 -2.50
CA VAL A 256 -1.25 9.20 -3.15
C VAL A 256 -2.52 9.63 -3.86
N ALA A 257 -2.65 9.20 -5.12
CA ALA A 257 -3.84 9.42 -5.93
C ALA A 257 -4.08 8.24 -6.88
N PRO A 258 -5.31 8.03 -7.37
CA PRO A 258 -5.59 7.01 -8.36
C PRO A 258 -4.84 7.31 -9.67
N CYS A 259 -4.25 6.30 -10.29
CA CYS A 259 -3.71 6.44 -11.64
C CYS A 259 -4.83 6.86 -12.59
N LEU A 260 -4.56 7.79 -13.50
CA LEU A 260 -5.54 8.22 -14.51
C LEU A 260 -5.27 7.53 -15.84
N GLU A 261 -6.33 7.21 -16.59
CA GLU A 261 -6.19 6.69 -17.95
C GLU A 261 -5.44 7.70 -18.82
N PRO A 262 -4.41 7.28 -19.59
CA PRO A 262 -3.78 8.12 -20.59
C PRO A 262 -4.85 8.49 -21.63
N CYS A 263 -5.39 9.71 -21.53
CA CYS A 263 -6.37 10.18 -22.50
C CYS A 263 -5.65 10.37 -23.85
N SER A 264 -5.99 9.56 -24.85
CA SER A 264 -5.40 9.55 -26.20
C SER A 264 -5.64 10.82 -27.04
N GLY A 265 -6.08 11.93 -26.42
CA GLY A 265 -6.62 13.11 -27.11
C GLY A 265 -5.93 14.45 -26.83
N ALA A 266 -4.70 14.47 -26.30
CA ALA A 266 -3.92 15.70 -26.18
C ALA A 266 -2.75 15.71 -27.18
N GLN A 267 -3.07 15.78 -28.47
CA GLN A 267 -2.09 16.29 -29.41
C GLN A 267 -1.75 17.72 -28.99
N LYS A 268 -0.53 17.94 -28.48
CA LYS A 268 0.06 19.27 -28.32
C LYS A 268 0.31 19.85 -29.72
N SER A 269 -0.74 20.32 -30.39
CA SER A 269 -0.58 21.14 -31.58
C SER A 269 -0.17 22.55 -31.14
N LYS A 270 1.14 22.83 -31.20
CA LYS A 270 1.64 24.21 -31.34
C LYS A 270 1.39 24.63 -32.79
N VAL A 271 0.25 25.26 -33.08
CA VAL A 271 0.10 26.10 -34.29
C VAL A 271 -0.77 27.30 -33.94
N LEU A 272 -0.23 28.48 -34.23
CA LEU A 272 -0.90 29.78 -34.16
C LEU A 272 -2.11 29.84 -35.10
N SER A 273 -3.24 30.37 -34.61
CA SER A 273 -4.04 31.45 -35.24
C SER A 273 -5.48 31.47 -34.70
N SER A 274 -6.14 32.58 -34.98
CA SER A 274 -7.17 33.26 -34.21
C SER A 274 -8.62 32.86 -34.47
N HIS A 275 -9.44 33.10 -33.44
CA HIS A 275 -10.85 33.51 -33.45
C HIS A 275 -11.96 32.45 -33.53
N ARG A 276 -12.89 32.58 -32.55
CA ARG A 276 -14.27 32.03 -32.44
C ARG A 276 -14.44 30.51 -32.37
N GLN A 277 -14.69 30.00 -31.17
CA GLN A 277 -16.04 29.83 -30.60
C GLN A 277 -15.94 29.16 -29.22
N GLU A 278 -16.52 29.83 -28.23
CA GLU A 278 -16.71 29.33 -26.88
C GLU A 278 -17.83 28.27 -26.91
N MET A 279 -17.47 27.04 -27.21
CA MET A 279 -18.30 25.87 -26.94
C MET A 279 -17.78 25.27 -25.63
N GLU A 280 -18.62 25.33 -24.61
CA GLU A 280 -18.44 24.78 -23.28
C GLU A 280 -18.07 23.29 -23.37
N ARG A 281 -16.77 23.01 -23.45
CA ARG A 281 -16.25 21.65 -23.32
C ARG A 281 -16.51 21.24 -21.88
N THR A 282 -17.54 20.44 -21.66
CA THR A 282 -17.64 19.58 -20.49
C THR A 282 -16.29 18.89 -20.32
N LYS A 283 -15.48 19.36 -19.36
CA LYS A 283 -14.19 18.75 -19.04
C LYS A 283 -14.50 17.31 -18.63
N ALA A 284 -14.32 16.38 -19.57
CA ALA A 284 -14.45 14.97 -19.29
C ALA A 284 -13.54 14.67 -18.10
N LYS A 285 -14.13 14.30 -16.96
CA LYS A 285 -13.37 13.91 -15.79
C LYS A 285 -12.48 12.75 -16.20
N ALA A 286 -11.17 12.88 -15.99
CA ALA A 286 -10.22 11.82 -16.27
C ALA A 286 -10.65 10.56 -15.52
N LYS A 287 -10.82 9.46 -16.25
CA LYS A 287 -11.21 8.18 -15.65
C LYS A 287 -10.00 7.55 -14.97
N PRO A 288 -10.19 6.87 -13.83
CA PRO A 288 -9.09 6.17 -13.20
C PRO A 288 -8.70 4.93 -14.02
N LEU A 289 -7.39 4.69 -14.14
CA LEU A 289 -6.80 3.52 -14.77
C LEU A 289 -7.04 2.29 -13.88
N LEU A 290 -7.59 1.24 -14.48
CA LEU A 290 -7.85 -0.03 -13.83
C LEU A 290 -7.01 -1.14 -14.46
N MET A 291 -6.38 -1.97 -13.64
CA MET A 291 -5.64 -3.15 -14.07
C MET A 291 -6.57 -4.37 -14.13
N PRO A 292 -6.80 -4.98 -15.30
CA PRO A 292 -7.56 -6.22 -15.39
C PRO A 292 -6.68 -7.42 -15.03
N ILE A 293 -7.22 -8.36 -14.24
CA ILE A 293 -6.74 -9.73 -14.12
C ILE A 293 -7.87 -10.63 -14.60
N ASN A 294 -7.62 -11.39 -15.66
CA ASN A 294 -8.61 -12.33 -16.18
C ASN A 294 -8.67 -13.57 -15.30
N THR A 295 -9.89 -14.00 -14.99
CA THR A 295 -10.21 -15.20 -14.23
C THR A 295 -11.17 -16.08 -15.02
N PHE A 296 -11.42 -17.31 -14.56
CA PHE A 296 -12.42 -18.17 -15.20
C PHE A 296 -13.84 -17.76 -14.84
N SER A 297 -14.05 -17.38 -13.58
CA SER A 297 -15.39 -17.26 -13.00
C SER A 297 -15.85 -15.81 -12.78
N GLY A 298 -14.94 -14.82 -12.82
CA GLY A 298 -15.23 -13.43 -12.45
C GLY A 298 -15.40 -13.25 -10.94
N ILE A 299 -16.11 -12.22 -10.49
CA ILE A 299 -16.49 -12.08 -9.07
C ILE A 299 -17.79 -12.84 -8.87
N ILE A 300 -17.75 -13.96 -8.14
CA ILE A 300 -18.95 -14.67 -7.70
C ILE A 300 -19.58 -13.83 -6.56
N GLN A 301 -20.75 -13.24 -6.82
CA GLN A 301 -21.54 -12.48 -5.85
C GLN A 301 -22.40 -13.40 -4.96
#